data_AF-A0A7K4GUX7-F1
#
_entry.id   AF-A0A7K4GUX7-F1
#
_cell.length_a   1.000
_cell.length_b   1.000
_cell.length_c   1.000
_cell.angle_alpha   90.00
_cell.angle_beta   90.00
_cell.angle_gamma   90.00
#
_symmetry.space_group_name_H-M   'P 1'
#
loop_
_entity.id
_entity.type
_entity.pdbx_description
1 polymer ?
#
loop_
_entity_poly.entity_id
_entity_poly.type
_entity_poly.pdbx_seq_one_letter_code
_entity_poly.pdbx_strand_id
1 'polypeptide(L)'
;MQETKYTLLRDKYLEELSHLADETKKGYRTAINNLGKFINYKDVFDKRDIIDYLNSEGFQSLEVSSQNSYKAKLKSFLFWIGFQKKDILSILGKKNVIKSCSKLNLSILSFSISLLIFPQPYFIFKST
;
A
#
# COMPACT_ATOMS: atom_id res chain seq x y z
N MET A 1 22.84 9.16 15.93
CA MET A 1 21.38 9.02 15.75
C MET A 1 20.79 8.99 17.14
N GLN A 2 19.93 9.94 17.49
CA GLN A 2 19.38 10.02 18.85
C GLN A 2 18.46 8.80 19.07
N GLU A 3 18.64 8.10 20.18
CA GLU A 3 17.85 6.92 20.53
C GLU A 3 16.44 7.38 20.90
N THR A 4 15.45 7.00 20.10
CA THR A 4 14.05 7.38 20.31
C THR A 4 13.30 6.25 21.00
N LYS A 5 12.21 6.58 21.68
CA LYS A 5 11.31 5.60 22.31
C LYS A 5 10.84 4.55 21.29
N TYR A 6 10.65 4.95 20.04
CA TYR A 6 10.32 4.02 18.96
C TYR A 6 11.43 2.99 18.72
N THR A 7 12.68 3.45 18.62
CA THR A 7 13.82 2.54 18.40
C THR A 7 13.99 1.54 19.53
N LEU A 8 13.81 1.98 20.78
CA LEU A 8 13.83 1.11 21.96
C LEU A 8 12.70 0.07 21.93
N LEU A 9 11.47 0.47 21.61
CA LEU A 9 10.34 -0.45 21.50
C LEU A 9 10.53 -1.46 20.37
N ARG A 10 11.05 -1.03 19.22
CA ARG A 10 11.39 -1.91 18.11
C ARG A 10 12.40 -2.96 18.55
N ASP A 11 13.52 -2.54 19.13
CA ASP A 11 14.63 -3.43 19.44
C ASP A 11 14.23 -4.45 20.52
N LYS A 12 13.52 -3.99 21.56
CA LYS A 12 12.94 -4.88 22.57
C LYS A 12 11.95 -5.87 21.96
N TYR A 13 11.06 -5.44 21.08
CA TYR A 13 10.14 -6.36 20.41
C TYR A 13 10.87 -7.39 19.54
N LEU A 14 11.93 -6.98 18.83
CA LEU A 14 12.71 -7.91 18.00
C LEU A 14 13.50 -8.92 18.85
N GLU A 15 13.91 -8.55 20.07
CA GLU A 15 14.53 -9.44 21.04
C GLU A 15 13.53 -10.49 21.57
N GLU A 16 12.27 -10.09 21.85
CA GLU A 16 11.19 -11.03 22.21
C GLU A 16 10.93 -12.07 21.10
N LEU A 17 11.17 -11.69 19.83
CA LEU A 17 11.04 -12.57 18.68
C LEU A 17 12.29 -13.44 18.43
N SER A 18 13.29 -13.43 19.32
CA SER A 18 14.56 -14.16 19.16
C SER A 18 14.38 -15.66 18.88
N HIS A 19 13.32 -16.27 19.44
CA HIS A 19 12.93 -17.66 19.25
C HIS A 19 12.44 -18.00 17.83
N LEU A 20 12.14 -17.00 17.00
CA LEU A 20 11.71 -17.20 15.62
C LEU A 20 12.90 -17.35 14.66
N ALA A 21 12.64 -18.00 13.52
CA ALA A 21 13.60 -18.12 12.43
C ALA A 21 14.09 -16.75 11.94
N ASP A 22 15.37 -16.67 11.55
CA ASP A 22 16.02 -15.42 11.16
C ASP A 22 15.31 -14.69 10.02
N GLU A 23 14.83 -15.44 9.01
CA GLU A 23 14.12 -14.83 7.88
C GLU A 23 12.76 -14.23 8.30
N THR A 24 12.14 -14.81 9.32
CA THR A 24 10.89 -14.26 9.90
C THR A 24 11.20 -12.99 10.69
N LYS A 25 12.24 -13.00 11.52
CA LYS A 25 12.71 -11.81 12.26
C LYS A 25 13.09 -10.68 11.32
N LYS A 26 13.78 -10.98 10.23
CA LYS A 26 14.11 -10.02 9.16
C LYS A 26 12.86 -9.40 8.57
N GLY A 27 11.83 -10.21 8.29
CA GLY A 27 10.52 -9.71 7.86
C GLY A 27 9.90 -8.72 8.85
N TYR A 28 9.87 -9.05 10.15
CA TYR A 28 9.39 -8.15 11.20
C TYR A 28 10.20 -6.86 11.26
N ARG A 29 11.53 -6.97 11.27
CA ARG A 29 12.45 -5.83 11.30
C ARG A 29 12.21 -4.90 10.13
N THR A 30 12.06 -5.42 8.92
CA THR A 30 11.80 -4.60 7.72
C THR A 30 10.47 -3.87 7.81
N ALA A 31 9.39 -4.56 8.17
CA ALA A 31 8.07 -3.95 8.29
C ALA A 31 8.05 -2.82 9.35
N ILE A 32 8.62 -3.07 10.53
CA ILE A 32 8.68 -2.09 11.62
C ILE A 32 9.60 -0.93 11.23
N ASN A 33 10.78 -1.19 10.65
CA ASN A 33 11.67 -0.12 10.21
C ASN A 33 11.06 0.77 9.13
N ASN A 34 10.25 0.24 8.22
CA ASN A 34 9.60 1.05 7.20
C ASN A 34 8.56 2.00 7.80
N LEU A 35 7.78 1.54 8.77
CA LEU A 35 6.90 2.42 9.55
C LEU A 35 7.73 3.47 10.30
N GLY A 36 8.79 3.05 10.99
CA GLY A 36 9.70 3.93 11.73
C GLY A 36 10.30 5.04 10.84
N LYS A 37 10.77 4.70 9.64
CA LYS A 37 11.27 5.68 8.67
C LYS A 37 10.20 6.69 8.26
N PHE A 38 8.97 6.22 8.01
CA PHE A 38 7.87 7.10 7.61
C PHE A 38 7.52 8.12 8.70
N ILE A 39 7.45 7.69 9.97
CA ILE A 39 7.19 8.57 11.10
C ILE A 39 8.44 9.32 11.60
N ASN A 40 9.55 9.24 10.86
CA ASN A 40 10.85 9.78 11.24
C ASN A 40 11.30 9.39 12.66
N TYR A 41 11.03 8.14 13.04
CA TYR A 41 11.36 7.55 14.34
C TYR A 41 10.89 8.34 15.55
N LYS A 42 9.84 9.16 15.42
CA LYS A 42 9.34 10.00 16.52
C LYS A 42 8.99 9.21 17.78
N ASP A 43 9.15 9.85 18.95
CA ASP A 43 8.93 9.22 20.25
C ASP A 43 7.47 8.82 20.51
N VAL A 44 6.53 9.59 19.95
CA VAL A 44 5.09 9.38 20.10
C VAL A 44 4.44 9.35 18.73
N PHE A 45 3.72 8.27 18.45
CA PHE A 45 2.92 8.11 17.24
C PHE A 45 1.54 7.56 17.60
N ASP A 46 0.56 7.88 16.77
CA ASP A 46 -0.83 7.56 16.98
C ASP A 46 -1.42 6.75 15.82
N LYS A 47 -2.74 6.60 15.84
CA LYS A 47 -3.49 5.88 14.81
C LYS A 47 -3.41 6.54 13.44
N ARG A 48 -3.37 7.88 13.40
CA ARG A 48 -3.34 8.64 12.14
C ARG A 48 -2.03 8.39 11.42
N ASP A 49 -0.92 8.39 12.14
CA ASP A 49 0.39 8.08 11.56
C ASP A 49 0.44 6.71 10.89
N ILE A 50 -0.21 5.72 11.51
CA ILE A 50 -0.28 4.36 10.96
C ILE A 50 -1.17 4.36 9.71
N ILE A 51 -2.30 5.07 9.73
CA ILE A 51 -3.19 5.20 8.56
C ILE A 51 -2.46 5.91 7.41
N ASP A 52 -1.75 6.99 7.70
CA ASP A 52 -1.00 7.77 6.73
C ASP A 52 0.13 6.93 6.12
N TYR A 53 0.84 6.15 6.94
CA TYR A 53 1.82 5.19 6.45
C TYR A 53 1.18 4.17 5.50
N LEU A 54 0.05 3.58 5.86
CA LEU A 54 -0.63 2.59 5.04
C LEU A 54 -1.19 3.18 3.73
N ASN A 55 -1.53 4.47 3.72
CA ASN A 55 -1.99 5.18 2.53
C ASN A 55 -0.85 5.83 1.73
N SER A 56 0.38 5.77 2.23
CA SER A 56 1.54 6.35 1.54
C SER A 56 1.82 5.64 0.22
N GLU A 57 2.31 6.39 -0.77
CA GLU A 57 2.71 5.85 -2.08
C GLU A 57 3.75 4.73 -1.93
N GLY A 58 4.68 4.88 -0.98
CA GLY A 58 5.70 3.87 -0.69
C GLY A 58 5.13 2.54 -0.19
N PHE A 59 4.00 2.55 0.53
CA PHE A 59 3.32 1.32 0.95
C PHE A 59 2.40 0.76 -0.15
N GLN A 60 1.68 1.64 -0.85
CA GLN A 60 0.72 1.25 -1.91
C GLN A 60 1.40 0.70 -3.17
N SER A 61 2.65 1.10 -3.44
CA SER A 61 3.46 0.58 -4.54
C SER A 61 3.98 -0.84 -4.31
N LEU A 62 3.89 -1.37 -3.07
CA LEU A 62 4.28 -2.75 -2.77
C LEU A 62 3.28 -3.75 -3.36
N GLU A 63 3.78 -4.94 -3.70
CA GLU A 63 2.92 -6.05 -4.09
C GLU A 63 1.89 -6.37 -2.98
N VAL A 64 0.66 -6.74 -3.36
CA VAL A 64 -0.44 -7.02 -2.42
C VAL A 64 -0.05 -8.08 -1.39
N SER A 65 0.71 -9.10 -1.79
CA SER A 65 1.24 -10.14 -0.88
C SER A 65 2.16 -9.54 0.19
N SER A 66 3.06 -8.64 -0.22
CA SER A 66 3.97 -7.90 0.66
C SER A 66 3.22 -6.95 1.59
N GLN A 67 2.22 -6.22 1.08
CA GLN A 67 1.36 -5.37 1.90
C GLN A 67 0.66 -6.17 3.00
N ASN A 68 0.08 -7.33 2.65
CA ASN A 68 -0.60 -8.19 3.62
C ASN A 68 0.37 -8.74 4.66
N SER A 69 1.56 -9.16 4.22
CA SER A 69 2.62 -9.63 5.11
C SER A 69 3.07 -8.53 6.09
N TYR A 70 3.22 -7.30 5.61
CA TYR A 70 3.62 -6.16 6.46
C TYR A 70 2.49 -5.77 7.42
N LYS A 71 1.23 -5.73 6.98
CA LYS A 71 0.08 -5.48 7.85
C LYS A 71 0.00 -6.51 8.98
N ALA A 72 0.22 -7.79 8.69
CA ALA A 72 0.23 -8.84 9.71
C ALA A 72 1.34 -8.65 10.75
N LYS A 73 2.55 -8.28 10.31
CA LYS A 73 3.69 -8.03 11.21
C LYS A 73 3.48 -6.78 12.06
N LEU A 74 3.01 -5.70 11.44
CA LEU A 74 2.69 -4.46 12.13
C LEU A 74 1.54 -4.65 13.13
N LYS A 75 0.54 -5.48 12.81
CA LYS A 75 -0.54 -5.84 13.74
C LYS A 75 0.02 -6.43 15.04
N SER A 76 0.94 -7.39 14.95
CA SER A 76 1.56 -8.01 16.13
C SER A 76 2.39 -7.00 16.92
N PHE A 77 3.18 -6.17 16.25
CA PHE A 77 3.98 -5.13 16.90
C PHE A 77 3.11 -4.09 17.62
N LEU A 78 2.08 -3.56 16.94
CA LEU A 78 1.16 -2.56 17.51
C LEU A 78 0.40 -3.11 18.71
N PHE A 79 0.00 -4.38 18.66
CA PHE A 79 -0.63 -5.04 19.79
C PHE A 79 0.35 -5.16 20.97
N TRP A 80 1.61 -5.54 20.71
CA TRP A 80 2.63 -5.69 21.74
C TRP A 80 2.99 -4.37 22.44
N ILE A 81 3.08 -3.25 21.70
CA ILE A 81 3.32 -1.92 22.31
C ILE A 81 2.09 -1.34 23.02
N GLY A 82 0.92 -2.02 22.96
CA GLY A 82 -0.27 -1.66 23.75
C GLY A 82 -1.42 -0.97 22.99
N PHE A 83 -1.45 -0.98 21.65
CA PHE A 83 -2.64 -0.49 20.92
C PHE A 83 -3.84 -1.43 21.16
N GLN A 84 -5.03 -0.85 21.30
CA GLN A 84 -6.24 -1.65 21.53
C GLN A 84 -6.59 -2.46 20.28
N LYS A 85 -6.99 -3.73 20.49
CA LYS A 85 -7.39 -4.65 19.41
C LYS A 85 -8.44 -4.03 18.47
N LYS A 86 -9.42 -3.28 19.01
CA LYS A 86 -10.46 -2.61 18.22
C LYS A 86 -9.88 -1.60 17.22
N ASP A 87 -8.86 -0.86 17.65
CA ASP A 87 -8.21 0.18 16.86
C ASP A 87 -7.35 -0.43 15.78
N ILE A 88 -6.58 -1.46 16.14
CA ILE A 88 -5.77 -2.22 15.19
C ILE A 88 -6.64 -2.86 14.11
N LEU A 89 -7.80 -3.44 14.47
CA LEU A 89 -8.74 -4.00 13.50
C LEU A 89 -9.39 -2.92 12.63
N SER A 90 -9.65 -1.72 13.17
CA SER A 90 -10.19 -0.62 12.38
C SER A 90 -9.19 -0.10 11.31
N ILE A 91 -7.89 -0.17 11.61
CA ILE A 91 -6.81 0.35 10.76
C ILE A 91 -6.31 -0.74 9.78
N LEU A 92 -6.00 -1.93 10.30
CA LEU A 92 -5.38 -3.04 9.56
C LEU A 92 -6.36 -4.14 9.17
N GLY A 93 -7.51 -4.23 9.84
CA GLY A 93 -8.51 -5.27 9.64
C GLY A 93 -9.58 -4.94 8.60
N LYS A 94 -9.65 -3.69 8.11
CA LYS A 94 -10.43 -3.40 6.91
C LYS A 94 -9.78 -4.12 5.73
N LYS A 95 -10.38 -5.27 5.37
CA LYS A 95 -10.43 -5.76 4.00
C LYS A 95 -11.15 -4.70 3.16
N ASN A 96 -10.51 -3.55 2.94
CA ASN A 96 -10.94 -2.70 1.85
C ASN A 96 -10.66 -3.52 0.61
N VAL A 97 -11.73 -4.14 0.12
CA VAL A 97 -12.00 -4.39 -1.29
C VAL A 97 -11.32 -3.27 -2.07
N ILE A 98 -10.14 -3.55 -2.62
CA ILE A 98 -9.56 -2.70 -3.66
C ILE A 98 -10.47 -2.92 -4.87
N LYS A 99 -11.56 -2.16 -4.92
CA LYS A 99 -12.30 -1.90 -6.14
C LYS A 99 -11.80 -0.55 -6.65
N SER A 100 -11.40 -0.59 -7.93
CA SER A 100 -10.82 0.46 -8.78
C SER A 100 -9.29 0.48 -8.75
N CYS A 101 -8.54 0.14 -9.81
CA CYS A 101 -8.85 0.30 -11.24
C CYS A 101 -8.12 -0.74 -12.12
N SER A 102 -8.85 -1.75 -12.64
CA SER A 102 -8.56 -2.41 -13.92
C SER A 102 -9.82 -3.10 -14.45
N LYS A 103 -10.89 -2.32 -14.59
CA LYS A 103 -12.03 -2.65 -15.43
C LYS A 103 -12.49 -1.33 -16.05
N LEU A 104 -11.69 -0.84 -17.00
CA LEU A 104 -12.30 -0.15 -18.13
C LEU A 104 -13.25 -1.17 -18.76
N ASN A 105 -14.53 -0.83 -18.72
CA ASN A 105 -15.61 -1.67 -19.16
C ASN A 105 -15.54 -1.94 -20.66
N LEU A 106 -15.94 -3.17 -20.98
CA LEU A 106 -16.71 -3.59 -22.15
C LEU A 106 -16.08 -3.42 -23.55
N SER A 107 -15.66 -4.57 -24.06
CA SER A 107 -16.12 -5.13 -25.34
C SER A 107 -17.10 -4.26 -26.14
N ILE A 108 -16.71 -3.86 -27.35
CA ILE A 108 -17.46 -3.91 -28.62
C ILE A 108 -16.58 -3.19 -29.66
N LEU A 109 -15.92 -3.97 -30.52
CA LEU A 109 -15.89 -3.82 -31.99
C LEU A 109 -14.78 -4.71 -32.58
N SER A 110 -15.03 -6.02 -32.53
CA SER A 110 -14.79 -6.83 -33.72
C SER A 110 -15.73 -6.30 -34.82
N PHE A 111 -15.28 -5.36 -35.65
CA PHE A 111 -15.93 -5.10 -36.94
C PHE A 111 -14.93 -4.45 -37.89
N SER A 112 -14.39 -5.30 -38.76
CA SER A 112 -14.20 -5.06 -40.18
C SER A 112 -13.93 -3.61 -40.61
N ILE A 113 -12.65 -3.25 -40.74
CA ILE A 113 -12.25 -2.21 -41.70
C ILE A 113 -12.26 -2.89 -43.08
N SER A 114 -13.45 -2.99 -43.66
CA SER A 114 -13.64 -3.30 -45.07
C SER A 114 -14.90 -2.59 -45.54
N LEU A 115 -14.69 -1.68 -46.49
CA LEU A 115 -15.66 -1.19 -47.46
C LEU A 115 -16.94 -0.54 -46.91
N LEU A 116 -17.07 0.77 -47.13
CA LEU A 116 -18.17 1.42 -47.87
C LEU A 116 -17.89 2.94 -47.78
N ILE A 117 -17.29 3.53 -48.81
CA ILE A 117 -18.00 4.18 -49.93
C ILE A 117 -18.64 5.50 -49.47
N PHE A 118 -17.92 6.60 -49.78
CA PHE A 118 -18.33 7.85 -50.46
C PHE A 118 -19.72 8.47 -50.19
N PRO A 119 -19.92 9.77 -50.52
CA PRO A 119 -19.18 10.99 -50.15
C PRO A 119 -20.19 12.10 -49.76
N GLN A 120 -19.79 13.38 -49.79
CA GLN A 120 -20.54 14.62 -50.14
C GLN A 120 -20.19 15.79 -49.18
N PRO A 121 -20.31 17.07 -49.60
CA PRO A 121 -19.31 17.71 -50.44
C PRO A 121 -18.97 19.12 -49.90
N TYR A 122 -17.71 19.56 -49.96
CA TYR A 122 -17.46 21.01 -49.93
C TYR A 122 -16.42 21.39 -50.98
N PHE A 123 -16.99 21.96 -52.05
CA PHE A 123 -16.40 22.82 -53.06
C PHE A 123 -15.38 23.80 -52.45
N ILE A 124 -14.14 23.78 -52.95
CA ILE A 124 -13.36 25.02 -53.17
C ILE A 124 -12.63 24.92 -54.52
N PHE A 125 -13.02 25.85 -55.39
CA PHE A 125 -12.41 26.42 -56.58
C PHE A 125 -10.87 26.32 -56.75
N LYS A 126 -10.41 25.98 -57.98
CA LYS A 126 -9.66 26.93 -58.84
C LYS A 126 -9.30 26.39 -60.23
N SER A 127 -9.52 27.26 -61.22
CA SER A 127 -8.71 27.58 -62.41
C SER A 127 -8.43 26.48 -63.45
N THR A 128 -9.04 26.56 -64.63
CA THR A 128 -8.54 27.33 -65.78
C THR A 128 -9.66 27.60 -66.78
#